data_AF-A0A9D1FMN3-F1
#
_entry.id   AF-A0A9D1FMN3-F1
#
_cell.length_a   1.000
_cell.length_b   1.000
_cell.length_c   1.000
_cell.angle_alpha   90.00
_cell.angle_beta   90.00
_cell.angle_gamma   90.00
#
_symmetry.space_group_name_H-M   'P 1'
#
loop_
_entity.id
_entity.type
_entity.pdbx_description
1 polymer ?
#
loop_
_entity_poly.entity_id
_entity_poly.type
_entity_poly.pdbx_seq_one_letter_code
_entity_poly.pdbx_strand_id
1 'polypeptide(L)'
;GNVLYVVVALVGGLLLLSGAPNVSISGMAFGISILVPFLNMTKQFAGNVSQVSNQLNAVVMGLAGAGRIFDLIDQEPEVDEGTVTLVCAREEEGKLVECQERTGTWAWKYPQKDGTVTYTKLAGDVRMFGVDFGYEPGKTVLHDITLYAKPGQKVAFVGATGAGKTTITNLINRFYDIADGKIRYDGININKIKKADLRHSLGIILQDTNLFTGTVMENIRYGNLDASDEECIAAAELAGADDFIRRLPEGYNTMLTGNGANLSQGQRQLLAIARAAVADPPVMIMDEATSSIDTRTEAIVQRGMDALMYGRTVFVIAHRLSTVQNSNAIIVLDHGRIIERGTHEDLIKQKGTYYQLYTGALELD
;
A
#
# COMPACT_ATOMS: atom_id res chain seq x y z
N GLY A 1 -53.61 15.76 -3.05
CA GLY A 1 -54.25 16.20 -4.30
C GLY A 1 -55.76 16.06 -4.25
N ASN A 2 -56.27 14.82 -4.36
CA ASN A 2 -57.70 14.57 -4.56
C ASN A 2 -58.58 14.95 -3.35
N VAL A 3 -58.10 14.75 -2.12
CA VAL A 3 -58.84 15.15 -0.90
C VAL A 3 -59.03 16.67 -0.84
N LEU A 4 -57.96 17.44 -1.09
CA LEU A 4 -58.01 18.91 -1.12
C LEU A 4 -58.96 19.41 -2.21
N TYR A 5 -58.94 18.78 -3.39
CA TYR A 5 -59.86 19.09 -4.49
C TYR A 5 -61.33 18.87 -4.08
N VAL A 6 -61.63 17.73 -3.43
CA VAL A 6 -63.00 17.42 -2.95
C VAL A 6 -63.45 18.40 -1.87
N VAL A 7 -62.58 18.74 -0.92
CA VAL A 7 -62.89 19.72 0.13
C VAL A 7 -63.16 21.10 -0.47
N VAL A 8 -62.33 21.57 -1.39
CA VAL A 8 -62.52 22.86 -2.08
C VAL A 8 -63.78 22.84 -2.95
N ALA A 9 -64.11 21.73 -3.57
CA ALA A 9 -65.34 21.59 -4.37
C ALA A 9 -66.60 21.62 -3.49
N LEU A 10 -66.58 20.95 -2.34
CA LEU A 10 -67.70 20.94 -1.39
C LEU A 10 -67.91 22.31 -0.74
N VAL A 11 -66.83 22.94 -0.26
CA VAL A 11 -66.89 24.28 0.35
C VAL A 11 -67.28 25.33 -0.69
N GLY A 12 -66.70 25.27 -1.89
CA GLY A 12 -67.05 26.17 -2.99
C GLY A 12 -68.50 26.00 -3.46
N GLY A 13 -69.01 24.75 -3.50
CA GLY A 13 -70.41 24.46 -3.80
C GLY A 13 -71.38 25.00 -2.75
N LEU A 14 -71.04 24.86 -1.45
CA LEU A 14 -71.81 25.45 -0.36
C LEU A 14 -71.84 26.98 -0.43
N LEU A 15 -70.71 27.62 -0.75
CA LEU A 15 -70.62 29.07 -0.92
C LEU A 15 -71.48 29.57 -2.09
N LEU A 16 -71.53 28.83 -3.21
CA LEU A 16 -72.44 29.11 -4.33
C LEU A 16 -73.92 29.02 -3.91
N LEU A 17 -74.31 27.98 -3.16
CA LEU A 17 -75.69 27.78 -2.73
C LEU A 17 -76.14 28.81 -1.68
N SER A 18 -75.23 29.26 -0.81
CA SER A 18 -75.51 30.26 0.21
C SER A 18 -75.56 31.71 -0.31
N GLY A 19 -75.24 31.93 -1.59
CA GLY A 19 -75.19 33.27 -2.19
C GLY A 19 -74.13 34.18 -1.55
N ALA A 20 -73.09 33.60 -0.95
CA ALA A 20 -72.08 34.36 -0.22
C ALA A 20 -71.39 35.37 -1.15
N PRO A 21 -71.22 36.63 -0.70
CA PRO A 21 -70.51 37.64 -1.49
C PRO A 21 -69.05 37.21 -1.67
N ASN A 22 -68.50 37.40 -2.86
CA ASN A 22 -67.09 37.15 -3.08
C ASN A 22 -66.28 38.18 -2.28
N VAL A 23 -65.27 37.73 -1.53
CA VAL A 23 -64.37 38.60 -0.76
C VAL A 23 -63.34 39.30 -1.67
N SER A 24 -63.55 39.27 -2.99
CA SER A 24 -62.70 39.97 -3.96
C SER A 24 -63.00 41.47 -4.00
N ILE A 25 -61.98 42.25 -4.37
CA ILE A 25 -62.01 43.71 -4.49
C ILE A 25 -63.15 44.21 -5.43
N SER A 26 -63.67 43.38 -6.33
CA SER A 26 -64.74 43.72 -7.28
C SER A 26 -66.17 43.57 -6.76
N GLY A 27 -66.39 43.01 -5.56
CA GLY A 27 -67.72 42.88 -4.95
C GLY A 27 -68.74 42.01 -5.70
N MET A 28 -68.33 41.26 -6.72
CA MET A 28 -69.22 40.38 -7.49
C MET A 28 -69.66 39.15 -6.68
N ALA A 29 -70.80 38.55 -7.01
CA ALA A 29 -71.22 37.29 -6.38
C ALA A 29 -70.25 36.16 -6.72
N PHE A 30 -70.01 35.26 -5.75
CA PHE A 30 -69.19 34.07 -6.00
C PHE A 30 -69.84 33.22 -7.11
N GLY A 31 -69.08 32.84 -8.13
CA GLY A 31 -69.61 32.24 -9.36
C GLY A 31 -68.82 31.02 -9.84
N ILE A 32 -69.44 30.21 -10.69
CA ILE A 32 -68.84 29.02 -11.31
C ILE A 32 -67.56 29.38 -12.08
N SER A 33 -67.53 30.58 -12.69
CA SER A 33 -66.38 31.15 -13.39
C SER A 33 -65.14 31.36 -12.51
N ILE A 34 -65.28 31.38 -11.18
CA ILE A 34 -64.20 31.52 -10.21
C ILE A 34 -63.86 30.15 -9.61
N LEU A 35 -64.88 29.36 -9.28
CA LEU A 35 -64.72 28.06 -8.65
C LEU A 35 -63.97 27.05 -9.54
N VAL A 36 -64.31 26.98 -10.83
CA VAL A 36 -63.70 26.01 -11.76
C VAL A 36 -62.20 26.28 -11.97
N PRO A 37 -61.74 27.51 -12.25
CA PRO A 37 -60.31 27.82 -12.29
C PRO A 37 -59.60 27.55 -10.96
N PHE A 38 -60.24 27.87 -9.82
CA PHE A 38 -59.65 27.64 -8.49
C PHE A 38 -59.48 26.15 -8.17
N LEU A 39 -60.41 25.30 -8.58
CA LEU A 39 -60.30 23.84 -8.46
C LEU A 39 -59.15 23.27 -9.28
N ASN A 40 -58.99 23.73 -10.53
CA ASN A 40 -57.87 23.34 -11.37
C ASN A 40 -56.53 23.80 -10.76
N MET A 41 -56.47 25.05 -10.29
CA MET A 41 -55.29 25.61 -9.62
C MET A 41 -54.96 24.85 -8.33
N THR A 42 -55.96 24.40 -7.58
CA THR A 42 -55.79 23.54 -6.39
C THR A 42 -55.15 22.20 -6.75
N LYS A 43 -55.61 21.57 -7.84
CA LYS A 43 -55.05 20.30 -8.33
C LYS A 43 -53.62 20.48 -8.82
N GLN A 44 -53.35 21.56 -9.56
CA GLN A 44 -52.02 21.92 -10.04
C GLN A 44 -51.06 22.20 -8.88
N PHE A 45 -51.49 22.97 -7.88
CA PHE A 45 -50.71 23.25 -6.68
C PHE A 45 -50.33 21.96 -5.93
N ALA A 46 -51.31 21.08 -5.70
CA ALA A 46 -51.03 19.81 -5.03
C ALA A 46 -50.11 18.89 -5.85
N GLY A 47 -50.19 18.94 -7.19
CA GLY A 47 -49.28 18.24 -8.08
C GLY A 47 -47.84 18.76 -7.95
N ASN A 48 -47.66 20.09 -7.99
CA ASN A 48 -46.35 20.73 -7.84
C ASN A 48 -45.71 20.42 -6.47
N VAL A 49 -46.49 20.45 -5.39
CA VAL A 49 -46.01 20.08 -4.04
C VAL A 49 -45.53 18.63 -4.01
N SER A 50 -46.27 17.71 -4.63
CA SER A 50 -45.85 16.31 -4.73
C SER A 50 -44.58 16.15 -5.57
N GLN A 51 -44.43 16.93 -6.65
CA GLN A 51 -43.25 16.89 -7.51
C GLN A 51 -41.98 17.37 -6.77
N VAL A 52 -42.09 18.47 -6.01
CA VAL A 52 -41.00 18.97 -5.16
C VAL A 52 -40.66 17.97 -4.05
N SER A 53 -41.66 17.35 -3.43
CA SER A 53 -41.46 16.36 -2.37
C SER A 53 -40.62 15.17 -2.84
N ASN A 54 -40.83 14.71 -4.07
CA ASN A 54 -40.03 13.63 -4.65
C ASN A 54 -38.58 14.06 -4.96
N GLN A 55 -38.36 15.34 -5.29
CA GLN A 55 -37.01 15.89 -5.52
C GLN A 55 -36.21 16.01 -4.22
N LEU A 56 -36.86 16.21 -3.06
CA LEU A 56 -36.16 16.29 -1.77
C LEU A 56 -35.36 15.02 -1.46
N ASN A 57 -35.87 13.85 -1.80
CA ASN A 57 -35.13 12.59 -1.60
C ASN A 57 -33.83 12.56 -2.39
N ALA A 58 -33.84 13.05 -3.64
CA ALA A 58 -32.63 13.16 -4.47
C ALA A 58 -31.62 14.15 -3.88
N VAL A 59 -32.08 15.27 -3.34
CA VAL A 59 -31.23 16.25 -2.65
C VAL A 59 -30.58 15.65 -1.41
N VAL A 60 -31.35 14.95 -0.57
CA VAL A 60 -30.82 14.30 0.66
C VAL A 60 -29.80 13.22 0.32
N MET A 61 -30.07 12.37 -0.68
CA MET A 61 -29.11 11.38 -1.16
C MET A 61 -27.86 12.04 -1.75
N GLY A 62 -28.02 13.15 -2.48
CA GLY A 62 -26.93 13.96 -3.00
C GLY A 62 -26.05 14.54 -1.90
N LEU A 63 -26.65 15.09 -0.83
CA LEU A 63 -25.93 15.61 0.34
C LEU A 63 -25.15 14.51 1.07
N ALA A 64 -25.75 13.34 1.28
CA ALA A 64 -25.06 12.21 1.90
C ALA A 64 -23.91 11.67 1.02
N GLY A 65 -24.09 11.67 -0.30
CA GLY A 65 -23.03 11.33 -1.26
C GLY A 65 -21.89 12.34 -1.25
N ALA A 66 -22.22 13.64 -1.26
CA ALA A 66 -21.25 14.72 -1.18
C ALA A 66 -20.48 14.68 0.16
N GLY A 67 -21.17 14.39 1.27
CA GLY A 67 -20.53 14.23 2.59
C GLY A 67 -19.39 13.23 2.55
N ARG A 68 -19.60 12.03 2.01
CA ARG A 68 -18.52 11.01 1.88
C ARG A 68 -17.35 11.46 1.00
N ILE A 69 -17.62 12.29 -0.01
CA ILE A 69 -16.57 12.85 -0.89
C ILE A 69 -15.77 13.90 -0.12
N PHE A 70 -16.44 14.80 0.62
CA PHE A 70 -15.76 15.78 1.45
C PHE A 70 -14.98 15.11 2.58
N ASP A 71 -15.52 14.10 3.24
CA ASP A 71 -14.82 13.32 4.27
C ASP A 71 -13.51 12.69 3.74
N LEU A 72 -13.47 12.32 2.45
CA LEU A 72 -12.27 11.81 1.78
C LEU A 72 -11.30 12.94 1.41
N ILE A 73 -11.81 14.07 0.91
CA ILE A 73 -11.00 15.26 0.57
C ILE A 73 -10.36 15.87 1.81
N ASP A 74 -11.05 15.83 2.94
CA ASP A 74 -10.63 16.38 4.22
C ASP A 74 -9.70 15.43 4.99
N GLN A 75 -9.39 14.24 4.46
CA GLN A 75 -8.37 13.38 5.04
C GLN A 75 -7.01 14.09 5.04
N GLU A 76 -6.32 14.03 6.18
CA GLU A 76 -5.00 14.62 6.30
C GLU A 76 -4.00 13.86 5.43
N PRO A 77 -3.22 14.55 4.57
CA PRO A 77 -2.16 13.92 3.80
C PRO A 77 -1.13 13.25 4.71
N GLU A 78 -0.46 12.23 4.18
CA GLU A 78 0.66 11.61 4.87
C GLU A 78 1.74 12.66 5.19
N VAL A 79 1.99 12.89 6.48
CA VAL A 79 3.02 13.83 6.94
C VAL A 79 4.40 13.26 6.62
N ASP A 80 5.24 14.05 5.94
CA ASP A 80 6.65 13.74 5.67
C ASP A 80 7.54 14.95 6.00
N GLU A 81 8.07 14.96 7.22
CA GLU A 81 8.97 16.01 7.73
C GLU A 81 10.47 15.69 7.50
N GLY A 82 10.77 14.66 6.70
CA GLY A 82 12.14 14.26 6.41
C GLY A 82 12.91 15.34 5.64
N THR A 83 14.15 15.60 6.05
CA THR A 83 15.06 16.53 5.35
C THR A 83 16.12 15.81 4.52
N VAL A 84 16.41 14.55 4.85
CA VAL A 84 17.40 13.73 4.15
C VAL A 84 16.78 13.14 2.90
N THR A 85 17.46 13.27 1.76
CA THR A 85 17.02 12.75 0.46
C THR A 85 18.02 11.76 -0.11
N LEU A 86 17.60 10.95 -1.07
CA LEU A 86 18.43 9.97 -1.76
C LEU A 86 18.90 10.56 -3.09
N VAL A 87 20.19 10.47 -3.38
CA VAL A 87 20.77 10.97 -4.64
C VAL A 87 21.75 9.98 -5.26
N CYS A 88 21.80 9.96 -6.59
CA CYS A 88 22.91 9.32 -7.31
C CYS A 88 24.21 10.05 -6.99
N ALA A 89 25.27 9.29 -6.74
CA ALA A 89 26.58 9.83 -6.38
C ALA A 89 27.70 9.13 -7.14
N ARG A 90 28.77 9.86 -7.46
CA ARG A 90 30.04 9.32 -7.95
C ARG A 90 31.10 9.45 -6.86
N GLU A 91 32.00 8.48 -6.79
CA GLU A 91 33.17 8.57 -5.93
C GLU A 91 34.31 9.20 -6.73
N GLU A 92 34.69 10.44 -6.37
CA GLU A 92 35.80 11.18 -6.96
C GLU A 92 36.82 11.49 -5.85
N GLU A 93 38.06 11.02 -6.01
CA GLU A 93 39.14 11.23 -5.03
C GLU A 93 38.78 10.83 -3.57
N GLY A 94 37.94 9.80 -3.41
CA GLY A 94 37.47 9.31 -2.10
C GLY A 94 36.36 10.17 -1.46
N LYS A 95 35.77 11.10 -2.20
CA LYS A 95 34.59 11.88 -1.80
C LYS A 95 33.38 11.54 -2.65
N LEU A 96 32.20 11.55 -2.03
CA LEU A 96 30.93 11.38 -2.73
C LEU A 96 30.48 12.72 -3.30
N VAL A 97 30.26 12.76 -4.62
CA VAL A 97 29.75 13.92 -5.35
C VAL A 97 28.42 13.55 -5.99
N GLU A 98 27.39 14.37 -5.80
CA GLU A 98 26.07 14.19 -6.41
C GLU A 98 26.16 14.28 -7.95
N CYS A 99 25.53 13.34 -8.65
CA CYS A 99 25.49 13.31 -10.11
C CYS A 99 24.09 12.99 -10.62
N GLN A 100 23.75 13.47 -11.82
CA GLN A 100 22.48 13.14 -12.47
C GLN A 100 22.54 11.82 -13.24
N GLU A 101 23.73 11.40 -13.65
CA GLU A 101 23.94 10.13 -14.36
C GLU A 101 23.94 8.94 -13.38
N ARG A 102 23.43 7.80 -13.85
CA ARG A 102 23.41 6.55 -13.08
C ARG A 102 24.82 5.96 -13.01
N THR A 103 25.42 6.03 -11.83
CA THR A 103 26.78 5.53 -11.53
C THR A 103 26.78 4.20 -10.78
N GLY A 104 25.60 3.69 -10.39
CA GLY A 104 25.45 2.52 -9.52
C GLY A 104 25.82 2.78 -8.06
N THR A 105 26.11 4.02 -7.68
CA THR A 105 26.37 4.42 -6.29
C THR A 105 25.35 5.45 -5.85
N TRP A 106 24.75 5.20 -4.68
CA TRP A 106 23.77 6.08 -4.07
C TRP A 106 24.30 6.64 -2.76
N ALA A 107 23.84 7.84 -2.40
CA ALA A 107 24.19 8.49 -1.16
C ALA A 107 22.99 9.22 -0.54
N TRP A 108 22.96 9.22 0.80
CA TRP A 108 22.09 10.07 1.58
C TRP A 108 22.63 11.49 1.58
N LYS A 109 21.83 12.43 1.08
CA LYS A 109 22.10 13.86 1.11
C LYS A 109 21.54 14.46 2.39
N TYR A 110 22.42 14.91 3.27
CA TYR A 110 22.05 15.51 4.54
C TYR A 110 22.25 17.03 4.51
N PRO A 111 21.17 17.82 4.45
CA PRO A 111 21.27 19.27 4.57
C PRO A 111 21.50 19.66 6.04
N GLN A 112 22.58 20.39 6.30
CA GLN A 112 22.91 20.94 7.61
C GLN A 112 22.24 22.30 7.81
N LYS A 113 22.09 22.71 9.08
CA LYS A 113 21.48 24.02 9.43
C LYS A 113 22.31 25.22 8.99
N ASP A 114 23.60 25.02 8.76
CA ASP A 114 24.55 26.05 8.29
C ASP A 114 24.57 26.20 6.76
N GLY A 115 23.72 25.45 6.04
CA GLY A 115 23.64 25.45 4.58
C GLY A 115 24.64 24.52 3.90
N THR A 116 25.51 23.83 4.65
CA THR A 116 26.38 22.80 4.10
C THR A 116 25.63 21.49 3.86
N VAL A 117 26.16 20.65 2.99
CA VAL A 117 25.58 19.34 2.67
C VAL A 117 26.64 18.27 2.90
N THR A 118 26.26 17.23 3.62
CA THR A 118 27.11 16.05 3.84
C THR A 118 26.48 14.83 3.17
N TYR A 119 27.32 14.01 2.56
CA TYR A 119 26.90 12.78 1.88
C TYR A 119 27.35 11.55 2.68
N THR A 120 26.44 10.59 2.85
CA THR A 120 26.75 9.28 3.42
C THR A 120 26.43 8.21 2.40
N LYS A 121 27.37 7.31 2.09
CA LYS A 121 27.13 6.23 1.14
C LYS A 121 25.97 5.36 1.63
N LEU A 122 25.07 5.02 0.72
CA LEU A 122 24.01 4.06 0.96
C LEU A 122 24.63 2.66 1.07
N ALA A 123 24.72 2.13 2.29
CA ALA A 123 25.45 0.89 2.58
C ALA A 123 24.51 -0.26 2.96
N GLY A 124 23.31 0.03 3.47
CA GLY A 124 22.36 -1.00 3.90
C GLY A 124 22.54 -1.44 5.35
N ASP A 125 23.07 -0.60 6.24
CA ASP A 125 23.10 -0.89 7.68
C ASP A 125 21.77 -0.49 8.33
N VAL A 126 21.00 -1.46 8.81
CA VAL A 126 19.68 -1.20 9.43
C VAL A 126 19.70 -1.67 10.88
N ARG A 127 19.29 -0.81 11.81
CA ARG A 127 19.31 -1.08 13.25
C ARG A 127 18.03 -0.62 13.95
N MET A 128 17.57 -1.42 14.89
CA MET A 128 16.44 -1.11 15.78
C MET A 128 16.90 -1.18 17.24
N PHE A 129 16.45 -0.23 18.06
CA PHE A 129 16.89 -0.07 19.45
C PHE A 129 15.69 -0.01 20.41
N GLY A 130 15.39 -1.12 21.07
CA GLY A 130 14.31 -1.23 22.06
C GLY A 130 12.97 -0.71 21.53
N VAL A 131 12.54 -1.25 20.40
CA VAL A 131 11.30 -0.84 19.72
C VAL A 131 10.08 -1.48 20.38
N ASP A 132 9.18 -0.64 20.87
CA ASP A 132 7.84 -1.00 21.32
C ASP A 132 6.82 -0.38 20.34
N PHE A 133 5.87 -1.18 19.85
CA PHE A 133 4.93 -0.71 18.83
C PHE A 133 3.57 -1.42 18.91
N GLY A 134 2.49 -0.69 18.63
CA GLY A 134 1.13 -1.20 18.49
C GLY A 134 0.32 -0.36 17.51
N TYR A 135 -0.55 -0.99 16.73
CA TYR A 135 -1.39 -0.29 15.73
C TYR A 135 -2.48 0.57 16.38
N GLU A 136 -2.97 0.13 17.54
CA GLU A 136 -4.01 0.82 18.30
C GLU A 136 -3.50 1.13 19.71
N PRO A 137 -3.89 2.27 20.29
CA PRO A 137 -3.60 2.56 21.69
C PRO A 137 -4.03 1.41 22.60
N GLY A 138 -3.13 0.95 23.46
CA GLY A 138 -3.38 -0.14 24.42
C GLY A 138 -3.20 -1.57 23.87
N LYS A 139 -2.90 -1.73 22.57
CA LYS A 139 -2.60 -3.04 21.96
C LYS A 139 -1.19 -3.06 21.36
N THR A 140 -0.20 -3.29 22.22
CA THR A 140 1.19 -3.45 21.80
C THR A 140 1.40 -4.80 21.11
N VAL A 141 2.02 -4.77 19.93
CA VAL A 141 2.36 -5.93 19.09
C VAL A 141 3.84 -6.28 19.18
N LEU A 142 4.72 -5.29 19.31
CA LEU A 142 6.17 -5.47 19.45
C LEU A 142 6.63 -4.97 20.81
N HIS A 143 7.51 -5.73 21.46
CA HIS A 143 8.02 -5.44 22.79
C HIS A 143 9.55 -5.50 22.81
N ASP A 144 10.20 -4.38 23.14
CA ASP A 144 11.65 -4.24 23.28
C ASP A 144 12.48 -4.87 22.13
N ILE A 145 12.06 -4.62 20.89
CA ILE A 145 12.74 -5.18 19.71
C ILE A 145 14.07 -4.46 19.48
N THR A 146 15.18 -5.18 19.69
CA THR A 146 16.54 -4.72 19.37
C THR A 146 17.18 -5.68 18.37
N LEU A 147 17.46 -5.19 17.16
CA LEU A 147 18.09 -5.99 16.10
C LEU A 147 19.01 -5.14 15.21
N TYR A 148 19.87 -5.82 14.46
CA TYR A 148 20.73 -5.18 13.48
C TYR A 148 20.94 -6.08 12.27
N ALA A 149 21.00 -5.48 11.09
CA ALA A 149 21.47 -6.09 9.85
C ALA A 149 22.64 -5.24 9.34
N LYS A 150 23.82 -5.85 9.23
CA LYS A 150 24.99 -5.17 8.65
C LYS A 150 24.87 -5.15 7.11
N PRO A 151 25.56 -4.22 6.43
CA PRO A 151 25.65 -4.21 4.96
C PRO A 151 25.94 -5.60 4.39
N GLY A 152 25.12 -6.04 3.44
CA GLY A 152 25.28 -7.33 2.74
C GLY A 152 24.83 -8.56 3.52
N GLN A 153 24.24 -8.41 4.72
CA GLN A 153 23.75 -9.55 5.49
C GLN A 153 22.32 -9.96 5.11
N LYS A 154 22.11 -11.27 4.97
CA LYS A 154 20.80 -11.91 4.94
C LYS A 154 20.33 -12.19 6.38
N VAL A 155 19.28 -11.50 6.80
CA VAL A 155 18.60 -11.65 8.09
C VAL A 155 17.23 -12.27 7.88
N ALA A 156 16.98 -13.43 8.48
CA ALA A 156 15.71 -14.12 8.40
C ALA A 156 14.86 -13.94 9.65
N PHE A 157 13.55 -13.82 9.48
CA PHE A 157 12.55 -13.81 10.55
C PHE A 157 11.75 -15.11 10.53
N VAL A 158 11.72 -15.79 11.68
CA VAL A 158 11.01 -17.05 11.90
C VAL A 158 10.12 -16.89 13.13
N GLY A 159 8.92 -17.47 13.12
CA GLY A 159 7.98 -17.42 14.24
C GLY A 159 6.55 -17.62 13.78
N ALA A 160 5.63 -17.87 14.71
CA ALA A 160 4.22 -18.13 14.43
C ALA A 160 3.53 -16.95 13.70
N THR A 161 2.33 -17.19 13.15
CA THR A 161 1.51 -16.11 12.60
C THR A 161 1.18 -15.12 13.71
N GLY A 162 1.27 -13.81 13.42
CA GLY A 162 1.04 -12.78 14.42
C GLY A 162 2.21 -12.51 15.38
N ALA A 163 3.34 -13.23 15.29
CA ALA A 163 4.51 -12.99 16.14
C ALA A 163 5.21 -11.63 15.95
N GLY A 164 4.81 -10.83 14.95
CA GLY A 164 5.32 -9.48 14.70
C GLY A 164 6.29 -9.32 13.52
N LYS A 165 6.55 -10.40 12.74
CA LYS A 165 7.48 -10.41 11.59
C LYS A 165 7.20 -9.28 10.57
N THR A 166 5.98 -9.22 10.05
CA THR A 166 5.53 -8.19 9.09
C THR A 166 5.46 -6.81 9.73
N THR A 167 5.24 -6.72 11.05
CA THR A 167 5.21 -5.43 11.75
C THR A 167 6.61 -4.80 11.77
N ILE A 168 7.66 -5.61 11.98
CA ILE A 168 9.05 -5.14 11.90
C ILE A 168 9.37 -4.58 10.51
N THR A 169 9.01 -5.29 9.44
CA THR A 169 9.28 -4.84 8.08
C THR A 169 8.47 -3.59 7.71
N ASN A 170 7.21 -3.48 8.17
CA ASN A 170 6.40 -2.27 8.01
C ASN A 170 7.02 -1.03 8.68
N LEU A 171 7.65 -1.21 9.84
CA LEU A 171 8.34 -0.13 10.54
C LEU A 171 9.63 0.30 9.83
N ILE A 172 10.39 -0.65 9.27
CA ILE A 172 11.58 -0.33 8.45
C ILE A 172 11.19 0.49 7.21
N ASN A 173 10.05 0.16 6.58
CA ASN A 173 9.51 0.91 5.44
C ASN A 173 8.81 2.23 5.82
N ARG A 174 8.70 2.53 7.12
CA ARG A 174 7.97 3.69 7.65
C ARG A 174 6.55 3.79 7.08
N PHE A 175 5.83 2.65 7.06
CA PHE A 175 4.38 2.65 6.87
C PHE A 175 3.63 3.08 8.13
N TYR A 176 4.30 2.95 9.28
CA TYR A 176 3.85 3.49 10.55
C TYR A 176 5.02 4.26 11.17
N ASP A 177 4.73 5.43 11.72
CA ASP A 177 5.73 6.22 12.42
C ASP A 177 5.94 5.67 13.84
N ILE A 178 7.18 5.79 14.33
CA ILE A 178 7.60 5.38 15.67
C ILE A 178 8.38 6.51 16.33
N ALA A 179 8.55 6.43 17.65
CA ALA A 179 9.35 7.37 18.42
C ALA A 179 10.75 7.58 17.81
N ASP A 180 11.20 8.83 17.84
CA ASP A 180 12.44 9.28 17.19
C ASP A 180 13.67 8.48 17.64
N GLY A 181 14.52 8.09 16.69
CA GLY A 181 15.82 7.46 16.96
C GLY A 181 15.78 5.96 17.25
N LYS A 182 14.58 5.36 17.30
CA LYS A 182 14.39 3.92 17.54
C LYS A 182 14.83 3.05 16.36
N ILE A 183 14.76 3.56 15.14
CA ILE A 183 15.19 2.87 13.93
C ILE A 183 16.19 3.75 13.17
N ARG A 184 17.29 3.14 12.73
CA ARG A 184 18.34 3.81 11.98
C ARG A 184 18.69 3.04 10.71
N TYR A 185 18.92 3.78 9.63
CA TYR A 185 19.42 3.30 8.35
C TYR A 185 20.69 4.08 8.02
N ASP A 186 21.83 3.38 7.91
CA ASP A 186 23.18 3.93 7.72
C ASP A 186 23.53 4.96 8.82
N GLY A 187 23.04 4.71 10.04
CA GLY A 187 23.18 5.59 11.19
C GLY A 187 22.20 6.77 11.21
N ILE A 188 21.45 7.00 10.13
CA ILE A 188 20.45 8.07 10.02
C ILE A 188 19.15 7.59 10.60
N ASN A 189 18.53 8.41 11.45
CA ASN A 189 17.19 8.14 11.94
C ASN A 189 16.17 8.19 10.79
N ILE A 190 15.39 7.13 10.61
CA ILE A 190 14.44 7.00 9.49
C ILE A 190 13.39 8.12 9.47
N ASN A 191 13.05 8.71 10.63
CA ASN A 191 12.09 9.82 10.71
C ASN A 191 12.63 11.10 10.04
N LYS A 192 13.95 11.21 9.86
CA LYS A 192 14.62 12.33 9.19
C LYS A 192 14.79 12.12 7.70
N ILE A 193 14.55 10.92 7.20
CA ILE A 193 14.61 10.58 5.77
C ILE A 193 13.22 10.80 5.18
N LYS A 194 13.16 11.46 4.03
CA LYS A 194 11.90 11.58 3.29
C LYS A 194 11.34 10.19 2.97
N LYS A 195 10.04 10.02 3.13
CA LYS A 195 9.37 8.72 2.95
C LYS A 195 9.55 8.18 1.54
N ALA A 196 9.47 9.03 0.52
CA ALA A 196 9.70 8.63 -0.87
C ALA A 196 11.13 8.12 -1.09
N ASP A 197 12.13 8.84 -0.59
CA ASP A 197 13.54 8.48 -0.69
C ASP A 197 13.89 7.21 0.10
N LEU A 198 13.32 7.06 1.31
CA LEU A 198 13.42 5.84 2.11
C LEU A 198 12.85 4.64 1.35
N ARG A 199 11.62 4.75 0.82
CA ARG A 199 10.95 3.67 0.09
C ARG A 199 11.66 3.36 -1.23
N HIS A 200 12.27 4.34 -1.90
CA HIS A 200 13.09 4.11 -3.09
C HIS A 200 14.36 3.30 -2.76
N SER A 201 14.96 3.52 -1.58
CA SER A 201 16.13 2.75 -1.14
C SER A 201 15.83 1.32 -0.68
N LEU A 202 14.55 0.91 -0.63
CA LEU A 202 14.10 -0.39 -0.13
C LEU A 202 13.32 -1.13 -1.22
N GLY A 203 13.76 -2.35 -1.58
CA GLY A 203 13.00 -3.25 -2.43
C GLY A 203 12.07 -4.12 -1.60
N ILE A 204 10.80 -4.22 -1.96
CA ILE A 204 9.86 -5.10 -1.28
C ILE A 204 9.29 -6.11 -2.28
N ILE A 205 9.43 -7.40 -1.94
CA ILE A 205 8.75 -8.50 -2.63
C ILE A 205 7.75 -9.08 -1.63
N LEU A 206 6.47 -8.80 -1.86
CA LEU A 206 5.38 -9.32 -1.03
C LEU A 206 5.00 -10.74 -1.46
N GLN A 207 4.36 -11.47 -0.54
CA GLN A 207 3.78 -12.78 -0.79
C GLN A 207 2.82 -12.78 -1.99
N ASP A 208 1.88 -11.82 -2.01
CA ASP A 208 0.95 -11.64 -3.11
C ASP A 208 1.44 -10.53 -4.05
N THR A 209 1.76 -10.91 -5.28
CA THR A 209 2.21 -9.97 -6.31
C THR A 209 1.03 -9.27 -6.96
N ASN A 210 1.09 -7.94 -7.03
CA ASN A 210 0.17 -7.12 -7.81
C ASN A 210 0.81 -6.66 -9.14
N LEU A 211 0.14 -6.99 -10.24
CA LEU A 211 0.48 -6.61 -11.61
C LEU A 211 -0.57 -5.62 -12.13
N PHE A 212 -0.11 -4.53 -12.71
CA PHE A 212 -0.98 -3.52 -13.29
C PHE A 212 -1.48 -3.96 -14.66
N THR A 213 -2.63 -3.43 -15.05
CA THR A 213 -3.09 -3.53 -16.44
C THR A 213 -2.10 -2.77 -17.33
N GLY A 214 -1.45 -3.49 -18.24
CA GLY A 214 -0.33 -2.99 -19.05
C GLY A 214 0.49 -4.15 -19.59
N THR A 215 1.53 -3.87 -20.37
CA THR A 215 2.42 -4.92 -20.91
C THR A 215 3.29 -5.56 -19.83
N VAL A 216 3.88 -6.73 -20.13
CA VAL A 216 4.90 -7.34 -19.28
C VAL A 216 6.09 -6.39 -19.08
N MET A 217 6.53 -5.72 -20.16
CA MET A 217 7.61 -4.74 -20.12
C MET A 217 7.30 -3.57 -19.16
N GLU A 218 6.10 -2.99 -19.27
CA GLU A 218 5.66 -1.90 -18.38
C GLU A 218 5.59 -2.33 -16.92
N ASN A 219 5.17 -3.56 -16.67
CA ASN A 219 5.11 -4.11 -15.31
C ASN A 219 6.50 -4.33 -14.69
N ILE A 220 7.52 -4.66 -15.49
CA ILE A 220 8.91 -4.74 -15.05
C ILE A 220 9.43 -3.32 -14.82
N ARG A 221 9.27 -2.42 -15.80
CA ARG A 221 9.67 -1.01 -15.73
C ARG A 221 9.04 -0.25 -14.58
N TYR A 222 7.91 -0.71 -14.02
CA TYR A 222 7.36 -0.12 -12.81
C TYR A 222 8.34 -0.08 -11.63
N GLY A 223 9.33 -0.97 -11.59
CA GLY A 223 10.40 -0.94 -10.57
C GLY A 223 11.33 0.26 -10.71
N ASN A 224 11.52 0.75 -11.93
CA ASN A 224 12.25 1.97 -12.23
C ASN A 224 11.73 2.54 -13.56
N LEU A 225 10.93 3.61 -13.48
CA LEU A 225 10.24 4.18 -14.63
C LEU A 225 11.20 4.73 -15.71
N ASP A 226 12.41 5.07 -15.32
CA ASP A 226 13.45 5.60 -16.21
C ASP A 226 14.31 4.48 -16.85
N ALA A 227 14.01 3.21 -16.55
CA ALA A 227 14.80 2.09 -17.06
C ALA A 227 14.58 1.81 -18.55
N SER A 228 15.67 1.55 -19.27
CA SER A 228 15.61 1.19 -20.69
C SER A 228 14.99 -0.20 -20.89
N ASP A 229 14.59 -0.52 -22.13
CA ASP A 229 14.10 -1.86 -22.48
C ASP A 229 15.18 -2.92 -22.21
N GLU A 230 16.46 -2.61 -22.49
CA GLU A 230 17.59 -3.50 -22.27
C GLU A 230 17.82 -3.77 -20.77
N GLU A 231 17.72 -2.75 -19.92
CA GLU A 231 17.81 -2.92 -18.47
C GLU A 231 16.66 -3.79 -17.94
N CYS A 232 15.45 -3.62 -18.47
CA CYS A 232 14.30 -4.44 -18.11
C CYS A 232 14.45 -5.91 -18.54
N ILE A 233 15.00 -6.16 -19.74
CA ILE A 233 15.29 -7.52 -20.22
C ILE A 233 16.39 -8.16 -19.38
N ALA A 234 17.47 -7.44 -19.08
CA ALA A 234 18.55 -7.94 -18.22
C ALA A 234 18.03 -8.29 -16.81
N ALA A 235 17.13 -7.48 -16.25
CA ALA A 235 16.47 -7.75 -14.98
C ALA A 235 15.60 -9.02 -15.04
N ALA A 236 14.88 -9.23 -16.15
CA ALA A 236 14.09 -10.45 -16.36
C ALA A 236 14.97 -11.70 -16.54
N GLU A 237 16.13 -11.58 -17.18
CA GLU A 237 17.11 -12.66 -17.30
C GLU A 237 17.71 -13.01 -15.93
N LEU A 238 18.09 -12.01 -15.12
CA LEU A 238 18.58 -12.20 -13.76
C LEU A 238 17.54 -12.90 -12.86
N ALA A 239 16.26 -12.52 -13.00
CA ALA A 239 15.16 -13.13 -12.27
C ALA A 239 14.79 -14.54 -12.76
N GLY A 240 15.27 -14.97 -13.93
CA GLY A 240 14.82 -16.21 -14.58
C GLY A 240 13.43 -16.11 -15.21
N ALA A 241 12.93 -14.90 -15.45
CA ALA A 241 11.63 -14.61 -16.04
C ALA A 241 11.65 -14.62 -17.57
N ASP A 242 12.78 -14.26 -18.18
CA ASP A 242 12.90 -14.07 -19.64
C ASP A 242 12.40 -15.28 -20.46
N ASP A 243 12.77 -16.50 -20.05
CA ASP A 243 12.40 -17.75 -20.71
C ASP A 243 10.88 -17.93 -20.89
N PHE A 244 10.09 -17.60 -19.86
CA PHE A 244 8.64 -17.74 -19.97
C PHE A 244 8.02 -16.54 -20.68
N ILE A 245 8.58 -15.34 -20.48
CA ILE A 245 8.10 -14.11 -21.13
C ILE A 245 8.20 -14.28 -22.65
N ARG A 246 9.33 -14.76 -23.17
CA ARG A 246 9.54 -15.03 -24.60
C ARG A 246 8.59 -16.08 -25.19
N ARG A 247 7.97 -16.92 -24.36
CA ARG A 247 6.98 -17.93 -24.79
C ARG A 247 5.55 -17.41 -24.80
N LEU A 248 5.30 -16.22 -24.26
CA LEU A 248 4.00 -15.57 -24.37
C LEU A 248 3.75 -15.15 -25.82
N PRO A 249 2.47 -15.05 -26.25
CA PRO A 249 2.13 -14.77 -27.65
C PRO A 249 2.80 -13.50 -28.23
N GLU A 250 3.01 -12.47 -27.40
CA GLU A 250 3.61 -11.20 -27.80
C GLU A 250 4.91 -10.89 -27.01
N GLY A 251 5.51 -11.90 -26.38
CA GLY A 251 6.71 -11.73 -25.58
C GLY A 251 6.53 -10.69 -24.46
N TYR A 252 7.47 -9.76 -24.37
CA TYR A 252 7.44 -8.62 -23.42
C TYR A 252 6.29 -7.62 -23.68
N ASN A 253 5.71 -7.61 -24.88
CA ASN A 253 4.59 -6.74 -25.22
C ASN A 253 3.23 -7.33 -24.83
N THR A 254 3.22 -8.58 -24.32
CA THR A 254 1.97 -9.25 -23.92
C THR A 254 1.22 -8.40 -22.90
N MET A 255 -0.02 -8.06 -23.23
CA MET A 255 -0.93 -7.32 -22.34
C MET A 255 -1.35 -8.17 -21.15
N LEU A 256 -1.15 -7.65 -19.95
CA LEU A 256 -1.65 -8.20 -18.69
C LEU A 256 -2.92 -7.44 -18.29
N THR A 257 -3.94 -8.17 -17.86
CA THR A 257 -5.19 -7.62 -17.35
C THR A 257 -5.61 -8.38 -16.10
N GLY A 258 -6.48 -7.78 -15.27
CA GLY A 258 -7.05 -8.45 -14.10
C GLY A 258 -6.00 -9.01 -13.13
N ASN A 259 -4.97 -8.23 -12.82
CA ASN A 259 -3.87 -8.63 -11.94
C ASN A 259 -3.02 -9.82 -12.46
N GLY A 260 -2.89 -9.96 -13.80
CA GLY A 260 -2.16 -11.06 -14.41
C GLY A 260 -2.88 -12.40 -14.24
N ALA A 261 -4.20 -12.40 -14.41
CA ALA A 261 -5.04 -13.59 -14.32
C ALA A 261 -4.65 -14.70 -15.33
N ASN A 262 -3.97 -14.33 -16.41
CA ASN A 262 -3.44 -15.22 -17.44
C ASN A 262 -2.08 -15.86 -17.08
N LEU A 263 -1.47 -15.50 -15.95
CA LEU A 263 -0.18 -16.02 -15.51
C LEU A 263 -0.34 -17.02 -14.36
N SER A 264 0.59 -17.97 -14.25
CA SER A 264 0.71 -18.80 -13.06
C SER A 264 1.23 -17.98 -11.87
N GLN A 265 1.02 -18.45 -10.65
CA GLN A 265 1.54 -17.77 -9.45
C GLN A 265 3.07 -17.61 -9.48
N GLY A 266 3.79 -18.65 -9.89
CA GLY A 266 5.25 -18.57 -10.02
C GLY A 266 5.70 -17.59 -11.10
N GLN A 267 4.98 -17.48 -12.22
CA GLN A 267 5.26 -16.46 -13.24
C GLN A 267 5.04 -15.04 -12.71
N ARG A 268 3.95 -14.80 -11.96
CA ARG A 268 3.72 -13.50 -11.31
C ARG A 268 4.86 -13.16 -10.34
N GLN A 269 5.31 -14.14 -9.55
CA GLN A 269 6.43 -13.94 -8.63
C GLN A 269 7.74 -13.63 -9.35
N LEU A 270 8.04 -14.32 -10.46
CA LEU A 270 9.21 -14.01 -11.30
C LEU A 270 9.15 -12.57 -11.85
N LEU A 271 7.97 -12.07 -12.22
CA LEU A 271 7.82 -10.65 -12.61
C LEU A 271 8.04 -9.70 -11.43
N ALA A 272 7.61 -10.05 -10.21
CA ALA A 272 7.91 -9.25 -9.02
C ALA A 272 9.41 -9.19 -8.74
N ILE A 273 10.11 -10.32 -8.91
CA ILE A 273 11.57 -10.39 -8.76
C ILE A 273 12.25 -9.54 -9.83
N ALA A 274 11.81 -9.61 -11.10
CA ALA A 274 12.33 -8.77 -12.18
C ALA A 274 12.11 -7.27 -11.91
N ARG A 275 10.94 -6.90 -11.36
CA ARG A 275 10.63 -5.53 -10.93
C ARG A 275 11.57 -5.04 -9.81
N ALA A 276 11.87 -5.89 -8.84
CA ALA A 276 12.83 -5.55 -7.80
C ALA A 276 14.29 -5.53 -8.31
N ALA A 277 14.60 -6.36 -9.32
CA ALA A 277 15.90 -6.38 -9.96
C ALA A 277 16.20 -5.09 -10.73
N VAL A 278 15.25 -4.56 -11.51
CA VAL A 278 15.45 -3.31 -12.27
C VAL A 278 15.53 -2.07 -11.37
N ALA A 279 14.83 -2.11 -10.22
CA ALA A 279 14.93 -1.08 -9.17
C ALA A 279 16.33 -1.04 -8.53
N ASP A 280 17.03 -2.17 -8.47
CA ASP A 280 18.36 -2.34 -7.88
C ASP A 280 18.54 -1.69 -6.47
N PRO A 281 17.62 -1.90 -5.52
CA PRO A 281 17.75 -1.30 -4.19
C PRO A 281 18.81 -2.03 -3.34
N PRO A 282 19.55 -1.32 -2.47
CA PRO A 282 20.60 -1.88 -1.61
C PRO A 282 20.07 -2.79 -0.48
N VAL A 283 18.82 -2.59 -0.07
CA VAL A 283 18.16 -3.31 1.00
C VAL A 283 16.88 -3.91 0.44
N MET A 284 16.67 -5.18 0.74
CA MET A 284 15.55 -5.97 0.26
C MET A 284 14.74 -6.50 1.43
N ILE A 285 13.42 -6.46 1.30
CA ILE A 285 12.46 -7.12 2.19
C ILE A 285 11.69 -8.12 1.35
N MET A 286 11.70 -9.38 1.77
CA MET A 286 11.10 -10.47 1.03
C MET A 286 10.17 -11.25 1.94
N ASP A 287 8.90 -11.30 1.57
CA ASP A 287 7.86 -12.04 2.28
C ASP A 287 7.51 -13.30 1.47
N GLU A 288 8.05 -14.43 1.90
CA GLU A 288 8.10 -15.64 1.09
C GLU A 288 6.92 -16.58 1.36
N ALA A 289 6.00 -16.70 0.39
CA ALA A 289 5.14 -17.89 0.30
C ALA A 289 5.24 -18.57 -1.07
N THR A 290 6.19 -19.50 -1.18
CA THR A 290 6.28 -20.45 -2.31
C THR A 290 5.32 -21.64 -2.16
N SER A 291 4.40 -21.62 -1.18
CA SER A 291 3.58 -22.77 -0.80
C SER A 291 2.68 -23.31 -1.91
N SER A 292 2.37 -22.50 -2.92
CA SER A 292 1.39 -22.80 -3.97
C SER A 292 2.01 -22.90 -5.38
N ILE A 293 3.33 -23.09 -5.46
CA ILE A 293 4.09 -23.15 -6.73
C ILE A 293 4.55 -24.60 -6.98
N ASP A 294 4.53 -25.04 -8.24
CA ASP A 294 5.07 -26.35 -8.61
C ASP A 294 6.60 -26.41 -8.42
N THR A 295 7.14 -27.59 -8.11
CA THR A 295 8.56 -27.77 -7.74
C THR A 295 9.54 -27.26 -8.79
N ARG A 296 9.21 -27.34 -10.09
CA ARG A 296 10.11 -26.88 -11.15
C ARG A 296 10.15 -25.36 -11.17
N THR A 297 8.99 -24.70 -11.13
CA THR A 297 8.90 -23.23 -11.09
C THR A 297 9.48 -22.68 -9.79
N GLU A 298 9.27 -23.37 -8.66
CA GLU A 298 9.86 -22.99 -7.37
C GLU A 298 11.39 -22.92 -7.44
N ALA A 299 12.05 -23.90 -8.07
CA ALA A 299 13.50 -23.88 -8.24
C ALA A 299 14.01 -22.72 -9.12
N ILE A 300 13.19 -22.21 -10.05
CA ILE A 300 13.53 -21.02 -10.85
C ILE A 300 13.38 -19.77 -9.98
N VAL A 301 12.27 -19.65 -9.25
CA VAL A 301 12.00 -18.55 -8.33
C VAL A 301 13.09 -18.44 -7.27
N GLN A 302 13.47 -19.55 -6.62
CA GLN A 302 14.54 -19.55 -5.61
C GLN A 302 15.88 -19.07 -6.19
N ARG A 303 16.26 -19.52 -7.39
CA ARG A 303 17.49 -19.06 -8.04
C ARG A 303 17.43 -17.56 -8.39
N GLY A 304 16.29 -17.07 -8.86
CA GLY A 304 16.09 -15.63 -9.10
C GLY A 304 16.20 -14.80 -7.82
N MET A 305 15.64 -15.30 -6.72
CA MET A 305 15.75 -14.68 -5.40
C MET A 305 17.20 -14.68 -4.90
N ASP A 306 17.90 -15.81 -4.97
CA ASP A 306 19.30 -15.93 -4.56
C ASP A 306 20.23 -14.99 -5.36
N ALA A 307 20.01 -14.89 -6.68
CA ALA A 307 20.74 -13.97 -7.53
C ALA A 307 20.49 -12.51 -7.13
N LEU A 308 19.23 -12.16 -6.84
CA LEU A 308 18.86 -10.81 -6.42
C LEU A 308 19.40 -10.44 -5.03
N MET A 309 19.52 -11.42 -4.12
CA MET A 309 20.04 -11.21 -2.76
C MET A 309 21.55 -10.94 -2.71
N TYR A 310 22.31 -11.31 -3.75
CA TYR A 310 23.77 -11.25 -3.69
C TYR A 310 24.29 -9.82 -3.51
N GLY A 311 25.13 -9.62 -2.49
CA GLY A 311 25.76 -8.32 -2.20
C GLY A 311 24.84 -7.28 -1.58
N ARG A 312 23.61 -7.65 -1.20
CA ARG A 312 22.59 -6.74 -0.64
C ARG A 312 22.28 -7.09 0.80
N THR A 313 21.81 -6.12 1.57
CA THR A 313 21.21 -6.41 2.89
C THR A 313 19.79 -6.91 2.66
N VAL A 314 19.44 -8.05 3.25
CA VAL A 314 18.17 -8.71 2.93
C VAL A 314 17.46 -9.11 4.21
N PHE A 315 16.18 -8.76 4.32
CA PHE A 315 15.26 -9.24 5.32
C PHE A 315 14.32 -10.26 4.70
N VAL A 316 14.35 -11.49 5.19
CA VAL A 316 13.49 -12.57 4.69
C VAL A 316 12.50 -12.95 5.77
N ILE A 317 11.21 -12.81 5.50
CA ILE A 317 10.15 -13.45 6.30
C ILE A 317 9.89 -14.79 5.65
N ALA A 318 10.16 -15.87 6.37
CA ALA A 318 10.03 -17.21 5.83
C ALA A 318 8.90 -17.98 6.48
N HIS A 319 8.12 -18.66 5.63
CA HIS A 319 7.19 -19.72 6.03
C HIS A 319 7.78 -21.12 5.89
N ARG A 320 8.90 -21.27 5.16
CA ARG A 320 9.64 -22.52 5.00
C ARG A 320 11.03 -22.39 5.63
N LEU A 321 11.38 -23.31 6.53
CA LEU A 321 12.68 -23.24 7.19
C LEU A 321 13.86 -23.50 6.27
N SER A 322 13.66 -24.17 5.13
CA SER A 322 14.71 -24.43 4.14
C SER A 322 15.32 -23.15 3.56
N THR A 323 14.55 -22.08 3.45
CA THR A 323 14.95 -20.84 2.75
C THR A 323 15.77 -19.91 3.64
N VAL A 324 15.69 -20.12 4.95
CA VAL A 324 16.42 -19.36 5.97
C VAL A 324 17.72 -20.02 6.42
N GLN A 325 17.98 -21.28 6.07
CA GLN A 325 19.18 -22.01 6.51
C GLN A 325 20.48 -21.28 6.14
N ASN A 326 20.53 -20.70 4.94
CA ASN A 326 21.70 -19.98 4.43
C ASN A 326 21.76 -18.50 4.88
N SER A 327 21.01 -18.11 5.91
CA SER A 327 20.99 -16.72 6.40
C SER A 327 22.16 -16.45 7.33
N ASN A 328 22.74 -15.24 7.25
CA ASN A 328 23.81 -14.82 8.16
C ASN A 328 23.31 -14.66 9.60
N ALA A 329 22.04 -14.33 9.78
CA ALA A 329 21.37 -14.33 11.07
C ALA A 329 19.91 -14.75 10.91
N ILE A 330 19.43 -15.59 11.81
CA ILE A 330 18.03 -15.98 11.95
C ILE A 330 17.54 -15.38 13.27
N ILE A 331 16.44 -14.66 13.21
CA ILE A 331 15.76 -14.02 14.34
C ILE A 331 14.46 -14.78 14.58
N VAL A 332 14.35 -15.41 15.74
CA VAL A 332 13.13 -16.11 16.14
C VAL A 332 12.28 -15.16 16.97
N LEU A 333 11.06 -14.93 16.51
CA LEU A 333 10.07 -14.06 17.13
C LEU A 333 8.96 -14.89 17.78
N ASP A 334 8.63 -14.53 19.01
CA ASP A 334 7.52 -15.11 19.75
C ASP A 334 6.80 -14.00 20.53
N HIS A 335 5.47 -13.94 20.38
CA HIS A 335 4.61 -12.93 21.04
C HIS A 335 5.17 -11.49 21.01
N GLY A 336 5.71 -11.06 19.86
CA GLY A 336 6.23 -9.70 19.70
C GLY A 336 7.62 -9.47 20.30
N ARG A 337 8.36 -10.51 20.70
CA ARG A 337 9.69 -10.43 21.29
C ARG A 337 10.68 -11.28 20.50
N ILE A 338 11.93 -10.85 20.45
CA ILE A 338 13.03 -11.68 19.94
C ILE A 338 13.45 -12.65 21.05
N ILE A 339 13.27 -13.95 20.82
CA ILE A 339 13.66 -14.99 21.78
C ILE A 339 15.01 -15.61 21.45
N GLU A 340 15.37 -15.69 20.17
CA GLU A 340 16.63 -16.28 19.72
C GLU A 340 17.22 -15.50 18.54
N ARG A 341 18.55 -15.49 18.48
CA ARG A 341 19.30 -14.95 17.35
C ARG A 341 20.58 -15.76 17.15
N GLY A 342 20.83 -16.21 15.94
CA GLY A 342 22.07 -16.92 15.60
C GLY A 342 22.11 -17.35 14.15
N THR A 343 23.18 -18.06 13.75
CA THR A 343 23.18 -18.81 12.50
C THR A 343 22.33 -20.07 12.63
N HIS A 344 22.01 -20.73 11.51
CA HIS A 344 21.34 -22.03 11.54
C HIS A 344 22.06 -23.02 12.47
N GLU A 345 23.38 -23.14 12.34
CA GLU A 345 24.17 -24.06 13.16
C GLU A 345 24.15 -23.71 14.65
N ASP A 346 24.19 -22.42 14.99
CA ASP A 346 24.14 -21.98 16.39
C ASP A 346 22.81 -22.31 17.04
N LEU A 347 21.71 -22.04 16.33
CA LEU A 347 20.35 -22.26 16.84
C LEU A 347 20.02 -23.76 16.96
N ILE A 348 20.51 -24.60 16.04
CA ILE A 348 20.37 -26.06 16.15
C ILE A 348 21.11 -26.59 17.38
N LYS A 349 22.30 -26.06 17.70
CA LYS A 349 23.05 -26.45 18.90
C LYS A 349 22.35 -26.03 20.20
N GLN A 350 21.68 -24.89 20.20
CA GLN A 350 20.94 -24.38 21.37
C GLN A 350 19.71 -25.23 21.71
N LYS A 351 19.15 -25.99 20.75
CA LYS A 351 17.95 -26.82 20.92
C LYS A 351 16.73 -26.03 21.46
N GLY A 352 16.66 -24.74 21.12
CA GLY A 352 15.56 -23.86 21.49
C GLY A 352 14.35 -23.97 20.55
N THR A 353 13.53 -22.92 20.49
CA THR A 353 12.33 -22.83 19.65
C THR A 353 12.66 -23.02 18.18
N TYR A 354 13.76 -22.46 17.66
CA TYR A 354 14.17 -22.69 16.27
C TYR A 354 14.37 -24.19 15.96
N TYR A 355 15.04 -24.90 16.87
CA TYR A 355 15.29 -26.33 16.71
C TYR A 355 13.99 -27.12 16.72
N GLN A 356 13.06 -26.80 17.62
CA GLN A 356 11.75 -27.46 17.70
C GLN A 356 10.94 -27.25 16.42
N LEU A 357 10.94 -26.02 15.88
CA LEU A 357 10.34 -25.70 14.58
C LEU A 357 11.00 -26.51 13.45
N TYR A 358 12.33 -26.63 13.48
CA TYR A 358 13.09 -27.37 12.46
C TYR A 358 12.84 -28.88 12.48
N THR A 359 12.71 -29.47 13.66
CA THR A 359 12.44 -30.91 13.81
C THR A 359 10.95 -31.26 13.69
N GLY A 360 10.07 -30.28 13.46
CA GLY A 360 8.61 -30.48 13.41
C GLY A 360 7.98 -30.83 14.75
N ALA A 361 8.66 -30.51 15.86
CA ALA A 361 8.12 -30.69 17.21
C ALA A 361 7.17 -29.54 17.61
N LEU A 362 7.28 -28.40 16.92
CA LEU A 362 6.41 -27.23 17.03
C LEU A 362 5.97 -26.86 15.61
N GLU A 363 4.68 -26.69 15.38
CA GLU A 363 4.15 -26.21 14.09
C GLU A 363 3.91 -24.70 14.13
N LEU A 364 4.14 -24.04 12.99
CA LEU A 364 3.86 -22.62 12.78
C LEU A 364 2.39 -22.47 12.37
N ASP A 365 1.48 -22.40 13.34
CA ASP A 365 0.11 -21.90 13.09
C ASP A 365 0.02 -20.41 13.44
#